data_AF-A0A3D4UQ42-F1
#
_entry.id   AF-A0A3D4UQ42-F1
#
_cell.length_a   1.000
_cell.length_b   1.000
_cell.length_c   1.000
_cell.angle_alpha   90.00
_cell.angle_beta   90.00
_cell.angle_gamma   90.00
#
_symmetry.space_group_name_H-M   'P 1'
#
loop_
_entity.id
_entity.type
_entity.pdbx_description
1 polymer ?
#
loop_
_entity_poly.entity_id
_entity_poly.type
_entity_poly.pdbx_seq_one_letter_code
_entity_poly.pdbx_strand_id
1 'polypeptide(L)'
;MALKFAQLEGKAKKSSINQFQYQDGDNVVRMVGDILPRYVYWVKGENAKNIPMECLSFNRSTETFDNKEKDHIKDYYPDMKCGWSYAIQCIDPKDGQVKVLNLKKKLLEQIMLAAEDLGDPTDPETGWDVHFKRVKTGPMAFNVEYQLQVLRCKTRALTEEEKGKIEDLKSMDEVLPRPSADAQKELLDRIRAGSSDAPAEVEAEFKTENEGEW
;
A
#
# COMPACT_ATOMS: atom_id res chain seq x y z
N MET A 1 -13.41 -24.45 5.97
CA MET A 1 -12.99 -25.73 6.59
C MET A 1 -12.82 -25.55 8.09
N ALA A 2 -13.08 -26.59 8.89
CA ALA A 2 -12.84 -26.58 10.34
C ALA A 2 -11.36 -26.83 10.68
N LEU A 3 -10.86 -26.22 11.76
CA LEU A 3 -9.47 -26.38 12.22
C LEU A 3 -9.32 -27.61 13.14
N LYS A 4 -8.17 -28.29 13.08
CA LYS A 4 -7.83 -29.32 14.07
C LYS A 4 -7.53 -28.67 15.41
N PHE A 5 -7.82 -29.36 16.51
CA PHE A 5 -7.65 -28.82 17.88
C PHE A 5 -6.22 -28.33 18.17
N ALA A 6 -5.19 -29.03 17.67
CA ALA A 6 -3.79 -28.61 17.82
C ALA A 6 -3.39 -27.37 16.99
N GLN A 7 -4.24 -26.96 16.03
CA GLN A 7 -4.04 -25.77 15.19
C GLN A 7 -4.84 -24.55 15.70
N LEU A 8 -5.53 -24.72 16.84
CA LEU A 8 -6.28 -23.67 17.50
C LEU A 8 -5.31 -22.75 18.24
N GLU A 9 -5.08 -21.55 17.71
CA GLU A 9 -4.23 -20.53 18.37
C GLU A 9 -4.96 -19.76 19.47
N GLY A 10 -6.24 -20.07 19.74
CA GLY A 10 -7.03 -19.46 20.82
C GLY A 10 -7.37 -17.97 20.61
N LYS A 11 -6.98 -17.39 19.48
CA LYS A 11 -7.24 -15.99 19.11
C LYS A 11 -7.56 -15.88 17.61
N ALA A 12 -8.32 -14.85 17.23
CA ALA A 12 -8.51 -14.53 15.83
C ALA A 12 -7.15 -14.23 15.19
N LYS A 13 -6.78 -14.98 14.13
CA LYS A 13 -5.65 -14.59 13.30
C LYS A 13 -6.01 -13.26 12.65
N LYS A 14 -5.36 -12.17 13.05
CA LYS A 14 -5.43 -10.91 12.31
C LYS A 14 -4.93 -11.21 10.91
N SER A 15 -5.80 -11.12 9.89
CA SER A 15 -5.38 -11.21 8.50
C SER A 15 -4.63 -9.92 8.16
N SER A 16 -3.37 -9.82 8.55
CA SER A 16 -2.48 -8.80 8.00
C SER A 16 -2.22 -9.19 6.55
N ILE A 17 -2.65 -8.34 5.62
CA ILE A 17 -2.32 -8.48 4.19
C ILE A 17 -0.80 -8.52 4.06
N ASN A 18 -0.28 -9.57 3.42
CA ASN A 18 1.15 -9.72 3.18
C ASN A 18 1.58 -8.69 2.13
N GLN A 19 2.54 -7.82 2.44
CA GLN A 19 2.96 -6.72 1.56
C GLN A 19 4.39 -6.92 1.11
N PHE A 20 4.66 -6.64 -0.16
CA PHE A 20 6.01 -6.66 -0.70
C PHE A 20 6.83 -5.50 -0.12
N GLN A 21 8.02 -5.81 0.39
CA GLN A 21 8.93 -4.83 0.98
C GLN A 21 10.12 -4.59 0.04
N TYR A 22 10.15 -3.40 -0.55
CA TYR A 22 11.24 -2.94 -1.39
C TYR A 22 12.57 -2.94 -0.64
N GLN A 23 13.56 -3.65 -1.18
CA GLN A 23 14.93 -3.65 -0.66
C GLN A 23 15.78 -2.62 -1.40
N ASP A 24 16.85 -2.15 -0.76
CA ASP A 24 17.86 -1.35 -1.46
C ASP A 24 18.63 -2.23 -2.45
N GLY A 25 19.01 -1.66 -3.59
CA GLY A 25 19.64 -2.41 -4.67
C GLY A 25 18.64 -3.22 -5.49
N ASP A 26 19.01 -4.45 -5.86
CA ASP A 26 18.25 -5.28 -6.80
C ASP A 26 16.99 -5.90 -6.16
N ASN A 27 15.87 -5.77 -6.86
CA ASN A 27 14.59 -6.37 -6.54
C ASN A 27 14.06 -7.15 -7.75
N VAL A 28 13.26 -8.17 -7.47
CA VAL A 28 12.54 -8.94 -8.48
C VAL A 28 11.17 -9.31 -7.93
N VAL A 29 10.14 -9.17 -8.76
CA VAL A 29 8.77 -9.60 -8.46
C VAL A 29 8.12 -10.12 -9.74
N ARG A 30 7.21 -11.09 -9.60
CA ARG A 30 6.30 -11.48 -10.69
C ARG A 30 4.92 -10.93 -10.40
N MET A 31 4.47 -9.93 -11.16
CA MET A 31 3.13 -9.35 -11.00
C MET A 31 2.06 -10.35 -11.49
N VAL A 32 0.92 -10.40 -10.81
CA VAL A 32 -0.20 -11.30 -11.10
C VAL A 32 -1.53 -10.65 -10.70
N GLY A 33 -2.62 -11.02 -11.40
CA GLY A 33 -3.96 -10.55 -11.08
C GLY A 33 -4.29 -9.16 -11.62
N ASP A 34 -5.31 -8.53 -11.02
CA ASP A 34 -5.82 -7.22 -11.40
C ASP A 34 -5.02 -6.07 -10.75
N ILE A 35 -4.99 -4.91 -11.42
CA ILE A 35 -4.40 -3.68 -10.91
C ILE A 35 -5.47 -2.78 -10.31
N LEU A 36 -5.18 -2.22 -9.13
CA LEU A 36 -6.10 -1.36 -8.40
C LEU A 36 -5.63 0.09 -8.43
N PRO A 37 -6.22 0.95 -9.29
CA PRO A 37 -5.93 2.37 -9.30
C PRO A 37 -6.52 3.05 -8.06
N ARG A 38 -5.69 3.79 -7.33
CA ARG A 38 -6.13 4.51 -6.10
C ARG A 38 -5.36 5.80 -5.91
N TYR A 39 -5.99 6.69 -5.15
CA TYR A 39 -5.35 7.81 -4.48
C TYR A 39 -5.53 7.66 -2.97
N VAL A 40 -4.50 7.93 -2.19
CA VAL A 40 -4.53 7.79 -0.73
C VAL A 40 -3.98 9.02 -0.05
N TYR A 41 -4.59 9.38 1.07
CA TYR A 41 -4.07 10.30 2.06
C TYR A 41 -3.29 9.54 3.12
N TRP A 42 -2.27 10.18 3.68
CA TRP A 42 -1.52 9.66 4.82
C TRP A 42 -1.95 10.43 6.07
N VAL A 43 -2.97 9.91 6.76
CA VAL A 43 -3.55 10.53 7.96
C VAL A 43 -2.81 10.02 9.19
N LYS A 44 -2.52 10.87 10.17
CA LYS A 44 -1.96 10.43 11.45
C LYS A 44 -3.07 9.75 12.27
N GLY A 45 -2.97 8.44 12.49
CA GLY A 45 -3.93 7.67 13.28
C GLY A 45 -3.74 7.83 14.80
N GLU A 46 -4.59 7.15 15.57
CA GLU A 46 -4.65 7.22 17.05
C GLU A 46 -3.30 7.00 17.74
N ASN A 47 -2.49 6.07 17.23
CA ASN A 47 -1.17 5.74 17.78
C ASN A 47 -0.03 6.61 17.23
N ALA A 48 -0.34 7.83 16.76
CA ALA A 48 0.58 8.75 16.10
C ALA A 48 1.29 8.20 14.83
N LYS A 49 0.85 7.05 14.31
CA LYS A 49 1.37 6.44 13.07
C LYS A 49 0.53 6.86 11.88
N ASN A 50 1.17 7.10 10.75
CA ASN A 50 0.45 7.39 9.52
C ASN A 50 -0.28 6.14 9.01
N ILE A 51 -1.57 6.30 8.72
CA ILE A 51 -2.43 5.29 8.12
C ILE A 51 -2.84 5.74 6.70
N PRO A 52 -2.87 4.83 5.73
CA PRO A 52 -3.40 5.14 4.41
C PRO A 52 -4.93 5.20 4.46
N MET A 53 -5.51 6.31 4.03
CA MET A 53 -6.96 6.46 3.82
C MET A 53 -7.23 6.76 2.36
N GLU A 54 -8.08 5.98 1.71
CA GLU A 54 -8.39 6.19 0.31
C GLU A 54 -9.17 7.48 0.07
N CYS A 55 -8.89 8.13 -1.07
CA CYS A 55 -9.58 9.30 -1.57
C CYS A 55 -10.87 8.89 -2.26
N LEU A 56 -12.01 9.18 -1.63
CA LEU A 56 -13.33 8.78 -2.16
C LEU A 56 -13.75 9.66 -3.35
N SER A 57 -13.18 10.86 -3.47
CA SER A 57 -13.36 11.71 -4.66
C SER A 57 -12.79 11.09 -5.95
N PHE A 58 -11.89 10.12 -5.85
CA PHE A 58 -11.30 9.42 -6.99
C PHE A 58 -12.10 8.14 -7.31
N ASN A 59 -12.53 8.00 -8.55
CA ASN A 59 -13.24 6.83 -9.05
C ASN A 59 -12.23 5.81 -9.60
N ARG A 60 -12.18 4.61 -9.00
CA ARG A 60 -11.26 3.53 -9.40
C ARG A 60 -11.49 3.09 -10.85
N SER A 61 -12.74 2.95 -11.28
CA SER A 61 -13.08 2.36 -12.58
C SER A 61 -12.83 3.29 -13.76
N THR A 62 -13.03 4.59 -13.58
CA THR A 62 -12.81 5.58 -14.66
C THR A 62 -11.46 6.28 -14.55
N GLU A 63 -10.70 6.05 -13.47
CA GLU A 63 -9.45 6.73 -13.15
C GLU A 63 -9.55 8.26 -13.16
N THR A 64 -10.70 8.80 -12.74
CA THR A 64 -10.97 10.25 -12.71
C THR A 64 -11.43 10.73 -11.33
N PHE A 65 -11.28 12.04 -11.08
CA PHE A 65 -11.87 12.69 -9.92
C PHE A 65 -13.28 13.15 -10.26
N ASP A 66 -14.27 12.27 -10.09
CA ASP A 66 -15.68 12.58 -10.36
C ASP A 66 -16.46 13.10 -9.14
N ASN A 67 -15.87 12.99 -7.93
CA ASN A 67 -16.46 13.47 -6.67
C ASN A 67 -17.87 12.92 -6.38
N LYS A 68 -18.21 11.74 -6.89
CA LYS A 68 -19.53 11.13 -6.65
C LYS A 68 -19.72 10.69 -5.21
N GLU A 69 -18.67 10.14 -4.60
CA GLU A 69 -18.66 9.79 -3.18
C GLU A 69 -18.13 10.95 -2.37
N LYS A 70 -18.79 11.24 -1.23
CA LYS A 70 -18.33 12.28 -0.31
C LYS A 70 -17.04 11.84 0.35
N ASP A 71 -15.96 12.55 0.04
CA ASP A 71 -14.70 12.45 0.75
C ASP A 71 -14.70 13.41 1.95
N HIS A 72 -14.60 12.85 3.15
CA HIS A 72 -14.60 13.60 4.40
C HIS A 72 -13.21 14.10 4.80
N ILE A 73 -12.12 13.64 4.17
CA ILE A 73 -10.75 14.01 4.59
C ILE A 73 -10.56 15.53 4.60
N LYS A 74 -11.08 16.22 3.58
CA LYS A 74 -10.98 17.67 3.44
C LYS A 74 -11.79 18.46 4.49
N ASP A 75 -12.80 17.84 5.09
CA ASP A 75 -13.57 18.46 6.17
C ASP A 75 -12.74 18.54 7.48
N TYR A 76 -11.77 17.63 7.67
CA TYR A 76 -10.91 17.56 8.86
C TYR A 76 -9.50 18.10 8.59
N TYR A 77 -8.99 17.93 7.37
CA TYR A 77 -7.65 18.32 6.94
C TYR A 77 -7.71 19.04 5.58
N PRO A 78 -8.11 20.33 5.53
CA PRO A 78 -8.34 21.06 4.28
C PRO A 78 -7.14 21.07 3.34
N ASP A 79 -5.93 21.18 3.89
CA ASP A 79 -4.68 21.29 3.12
C ASP A 79 -4.07 19.93 2.71
N MET A 80 -4.60 18.82 3.22
CA MET A 80 -4.02 17.50 2.99
C MET A 80 -4.19 17.06 1.54
N LYS A 81 -3.11 16.65 0.88
CA LYS A 81 -3.14 16.19 -0.52
C LYS A 81 -3.10 14.68 -0.57
N CYS A 82 -3.96 14.07 -1.38
CA CYS A 82 -3.83 12.66 -1.70
C CYS A 82 -2.72 12.44 -2.71
N GLY A 83 -2.10 11.28 -2.64
CA GLY A 83 -1.07 10.83 -3.57
C GLY A 83 -1.51 9.60 -4.32
N TRP A 84 -0.95 9.43 -5.51
CA TRP A 84 -1.10 8.25 -6.34
C TRP A 84 -0.66 6.97 -5.59
N SER A 85 -1.41 5.87 -5.72
CA SER A 85 -1.14 4.63 -4.96
C SER A 85 -1.71 3.37 -5.63
N TYR A 86 -1.27 3.07 -6.87
CA TYR A 86 -1.72 1.84 -7.53
C TYR A 86 -1.13 0.63 -6.80
N ALA A 87 -1.92 -0.44 -6.72
CA ALA A 87 -1.49 -1.68 -6.12
C ALA A 87 -1.87 -2.86 -7.00
N ILE A 88 -1.08 -3.92 -6.92
CA ILE A 88 -1.28 -5.19 -7.61
C ILE A 88 -0.79 -6.31 -6.71
N GLN A 89 -1.19 -7.54 -6.96
CA GLN A 89 -0.57 -8.70 -6.32
C GLN A 89 0.69 -9.12 -7.07
N CYS A 90 1.67 -9.66 -6.35
CA CYS A 90 2.88 -10.21 -6.93
C CYS A 90 3.33 -11.46 -6.18
N ILE A 91 3.98 -12.36 -6.89
CA ILE A 91 4.78 -13.44 -6.31
C ILE A 91 6.17 -12.87 -6.05
N ASP A 92 6.64 -12.99 -4.81
CA ASP A 92 8.02 -12.66 -4.44
C ASP A 92 8.90 -13.89 -4.67
N PRO A 93 9.83 -13.91 -5.64
CA PRO A 93 10.66 -15.07 -5.93
C PRO A 93 11.57 -15.48 -4.76
N LYS A 94 11.78 -14.61 -3.77
CA LYS A 94 12.60 -14.92 -2.59
C LYS A 94 11.96 -15.96 -1.68
N ASP A 95 10.64 -15.96 -1.58
CA ASP A 95 9.89 -16.86 -0.69
C ASP A 95 8.68 -17.55 -1.34
N GLY A 96 8.40 -17.25 -2.61
CA GLY A 96 7.29 -17.81 -3.38
C GLY A 96 5.91 -17.38 -2.88
N GLN A 97 5.81 -16.37 -2.03
CA GLN A 97 4.53 -15.93 -1.47
C GLN A 97 3.88 -14.85 -2.34
N VAL A 98 2.54 -14.90 -2.40
CA VAL A 98 1.72 -13.82 -2.96
C VAL A 98 1.66 -12.68 -1.96
N LYS A 99 2.01 -11.48 -2.42
CA LYS A 99 2.05 -10.24 -1.62
C LYS A 99 1.39 -9.11 -2.40
N VAL A 100 0.90 -8.10 -1.69
CA VAL A 100 0.48 -6.84 -2.30
C VAL A 100 1.69 -5.97 -2.58
N LEU A 101 1.88 -5.60 -3.83
CA LEU A 101 2.87 -4.65 -4.32
C LEU A 101 2.21 -3.28 -4.47
N ASN A 102 2.56 -2.35 -3.58
CA ASN A 102 2.26 -0.93 -3.80
C ASN A 102 3.25 -0.41 -4.83
N LEU A 103 2.76 -0.12 -6.04
CA LEU A 103 3.59 0.35 -7.15
C LEU A 103 4.14 1.74 -6.82
N LYS A 104 5.20 2.13 -7.52
CA LYS A 104 5.77 3.48 -7.48
C LYS A 104 5.56 4.10 -8.85
N LYS A 105 5.01 5.32 -8.91
CA LYS A 105 4.60 5.97 -10.16
C LYS A 105 5.64 5.84 -11.28
N LYS A 106 6.88 6.29 -11.02
CA LYS A 106 8.00 6.20 -11.98
C LYS A 106 8.34 4.77 -12.41
N LEU A 107 8.21 3.79 -11.50
CA LEU A 107 8.47 2.39 -11.82
C LEU A 107 7.35 1.83 -12.69
N LEU A 108 6.08 2.14 -12.39
CA LEU A 108 4.95 1.72 -13.21
C LEU A 108 5.05 2.31 -14.62
N GLU A 109 5.37 3.60 -14.76
CA GLU A 109 5.57 4.23 -16.07
C GLU A 109 6.64 3.49 -16.90
N GLN A 110 7.76 3.10 -16.27
CA GLN A 110 8.80 2.30 -16.92
C GLN A 110 8.31 0.88 -17.30
N ILE A 111 7.51 0.25 -16.44
CA ILE A 111 6.93 -1.08 -16.70
C ILE A 111 5.95 -1.02 -17.87
N MET A 112 5.08 -0.01 -17.91
CA MET A 112 4.13 0.18 -19.00
C MET A 112 4.85 0.38 -20.34
N LEU A 113 5.90 1.21 -20.36
CA LEU A 113 6.73 1.38 -21.55
C LEU A 113 7.39 0.07 -21.98
N ALA A 114 7.95 -0.70 -21.05
CA ALA A 114 8.56 -2.00 -21.36
C ALA A 114 7.52 -3.04 -21.82
N ALA A 115 6.28 -2.95 -21.36
CA ALA A 115 5.19 -3.84 -21.74
C ALA A 115 4.75 -3.64 -23.20
N GLU A 116 5.02 -2.48 -23.82
CA GLU A 116 4.79 -2.26 -25.26
C GLU A 116 5.60 -3.25 -26.12
N ASP A 117 6.82 -3.61 -25.67
CA ASP A 117 7.69 -4.56 -26.35
C ASP A 117 7.60 -5.98 -25.80
N LEU A 118 7.44 -6.13 -24.47
CA LEU A 118 7.51 -7.42 -23.77
C LEU A 118 6.14 -8.10 -23.56
N GLY A 119 5.04 -7.40 -23.84
CA GLY A 119 3.69 -7.86 -23.53
C GLY A 119 3.30 -7.64 -22.07
N ASP A 120 2.13 -8.16 -21.70
CA ASP A 120 1.54 -7.98 -20.36
C ASP A 120 2.39 -8.70 -19.29
N PRO A 121 3.00 -7.98 -18.32
CA PRO A 121 3.79 -8.59 -17.25
C PRO A 121 3.01 -9.55 -16.34
N THR A 122 1.67 -9.44 -16.32
CA THR A 122 0.80 -10.22 -15.44
C THR A 122 0.37 -11.56 -16.02
N ASP A 123 0.57 -11.75 -17.33
CA ASP A 123 0.08 -12.92 -18.06
C ASP A 123 0.71 -14.22 -17.53
N PRO A 124 -0.08 -15.28 -17.23
CA PRO A 124 0.44 -16.53 -16.66
C PRO A 124 1.37 -17.33 -17.58
N GLU A 125 1.30 -17.15 -18.90
CA GLU A 125 2.03 -17.95 -19.89
C GLU A 125 3.18 -17.17 -20.54
N THR A 126 2.99 -15.87 -20.75
CA THR A 126 3.86 -14.99 -21.54
C THR A 126 4.33 -13.76 -20.77
N GLY A 127 3.88 -13.56 -19.53
CA GLY A 127 4.31 -12.42 -18.72
C GLY A 127 5.79 -12.50 -18.31
N TRP A 128 6.25 -11.54 -17.52
CA TRP A 128 7.67 -11.39 -17.22
C TRP A 128 7.94 -10.90 -15.80
N ASP A 129 9.10 -11.27 -15.29
CA ASP A 129 9.54 -10.84 -13.96
C ASP A 129 10.06 -9.41 -14.01
N VAL A 130 9.53 -8.57 -13.14
CA VAL A 130 9.90 -7.16 -13.03
C VAL A 130 11.19 -7.08 -12.22
N HIS A 131 12.31 -6.92 -12.92
CA HIS A 131 13.61 -6.66 -12.31
C HIS A 131 13.84 -5.16 -12.20
N PHE A 132 14.09 -4.64 -10.99
CA PHE A 132 14.33 -3.21 -10.81
C PHE A 132 15.29 -2.93 -9.67
N LYS A 133 15.94 -1.77 -9.71
CA LYS A 133 16.82 -1.28 -8.65
C LYS A 133 16.17 -0.16 -7.87
N ARG A 134 16.25 -0.23 -6.54
CA ARG A 134 16.01 0.90 -5.65
C ARG A 134 17.36 1.56 -5.34
N VAL A 135 17.54 2.79 -5.79
CA VAL A 135 18.79 3.54 -5.68
C VAL A 135 18.58 4.74 -4.76
N LYS A 136 19.45 4.92 -3.77
CA LYS A 136 19.45 6.11 -2.93
C LYS A 136 20.07 7.27 -3.71
N THR A 137 19.34 8.37 -3.84
CA THR A 137 19.74 9.55 -4.64
C THR A 137 20.16 10.75 -3.78
N GLY A 138 20.13 10.61 -2.45
CA GLY A 138 20.52 11.65 -1.51
C GLY A 138 20.43 11.19 -0.05
N PRO A 139 20.77 12.04 0.93
CA PRO A 139 20.95 11.61 2.31
C PRO A 139 19.64 11.24 3.02
N MET A 140 18.53 11.91 2.69
CA MET A 140 17.24 11.71 3.34
C MET A 140 16.55 10.43 2.86
N ALA A 141 15.74 9.82 3.73
CA ALA A 141 15.12 8.51 3.47
C ALA A 141 14.18 8.49 2.24
N PHE A 142 13.63 9.63 1.85
CA PHE A 142 12.76 9.78 0.69
C PHE A 142 13.52 10.03 -0.62
N ASN A 143 14.84 10.28 -0.56
CA ASN A 143 15.69 10.42 -1.74
C ASN A 143 16.01 9.04 -2.30
N VAL A 144 15.01 8.41 -2.93
CA VAL A 144 15.14 7.12 -3.59
C VAL A 144 14.54 7.19 -4.99
N GLU A 145 15.16 6.46 -5.91
CA GLU A 145 14.69 6.26 -7.26
C GLU A 145 14.51 4.77 -7.53
N TYR A 146 13.57 4.45 -8.42
CA TYR A 146 13.29 3.10 -8.87
C TYR A 146 13.59 3.01 -10.37
N GLN A 147 14.53 2.14 -10.73
CA GLN A 147 15.05 1.98 -12.08
C GLN A 147 14.76 0.57 -12.58
N LEU A 148 13.89 0.44 -13.57
CA LEU A 148 13.60 -0.84 -14.22
C LEU A 148 14.83 -1.32 -14.97
N GLN A 149 15.18 -2.59 -14.79
CA GLN A 149 16.28 -3.24 -15.50
C GLN A 149 15.72 -4.01 -16.70
N VAL A 150 15.20 -3.30 -17.69
CA VAL A 150 14.45 -3.86 -18.84
C VAL A 150 15.19 -5.03 -19.50
N LEU A 151 16.52 -4.95 -19.66
CA LEU A 151 17.31 -6.03 -20.27
C LEU A 151 17.28 -7.36 -19.50
N ARG A 152 16.95 -7.33 -18.21
CA ARG A 152 16.78 -8.51 -17.34
C ARG A 152 15.35 -9.03 -17.33
N CYS A 153 14.37 -8.21 -17.71
CA CYS A 153 12.98 -8.64 -17.87
C CYS A 153 12.89 -9.57 -19.07
N LYS A 154 12.57 -10.85 -18.83
CA LYS A 154 12.41 -11.88 -19.87
C LYS A 154 11.04 -12.51 -19.73
N THR A 155 10.37 -12.71 -20.86
CA THR A 155 9.10 -13.41 -20.93
C THR A 155 9.28 -14.85 -20.49
N ARG A 156 8.38 -15.32 -19.62
CA ARG A 156 8.30 -16.69 -19.14
C ARG A 156 6.90 -17.02 -18.62
N ALA A 157 6.53 -18.28 -18.74
CA ALA A 157 5.38 -18.81 -18.04
C ALA A 157 5.63 -18.88 -16.53
N LEU A 158 4.55 -18.83 -15.76
CA LEU A 158 4.55 -19.23 -14.38
C LEU A 158 4.85 -20.73 -14.28
N THR A 159 5.65 -21.10 -13.29
CA THR A 159 5.86 -22.50 -12.90
C THR A 159 4.56 -23.10 -12.35
N GLU A 160 4.45 -24.42 -12.29
CA GLU A 160 3.26 -25.08 -11.72
C GLU A 160 3.04 -24.71 -10.25
N GLU A 161 4.13 -24.49 -9.49
CA GLU A 161 4.04 -24.00 -8.11
C GLU A 161 3.46 -22.58 -8.04
N GLU A 162 3.93 -21.68 -8.92
CA GLU A 162 3.43 -20.31 -9.01
C GLU A 162 1.96 -20.26 -9.45
N LYS A 163 1.56 -21.10 -10.42
CA LYS A 163 0.15 -21.25 -10.84
C LYS A 163 -0.73 -21.67 -9.67
N GLY A 164 -0.29 -22.65 -8.88
CA GLY A 164 -1.01 -23.08 -7.68
C GLY A 164 -1.15 -21.98 -6.60
N LYS A 165 -0.28 -20.96 -6.59
CA LYS A 165 -0.42 -19.81 -5.69
C LYS A 165 -1.48 -18.80 -6.13
N ILE A 166 -1.82 -18.79 -7.41
CA ILE A 166 -2.75 -17.82 -7.98
C ILE A 166 -4.12 -18.42 -8.35
N GLU A 167 -4.32 -19.72 -8.11
CA GLU A 167 -5.61 -20.39 -8.35
C GLU A 167 -6.75 -19.75 -7.55
N ASP A 168 -6.49 -19.43 -6.27
CA ASP A 168 -7.41 -18.73 -5.38
C ASP A 168 -7.09 -17.22 -5.26
N LEU A 169 -6.49 -16.62 -6.29
CA LEU A 169 -6.14 -15.20 -6.27
C LEU A 169 -7.41 -14.36 -6.18
N LYS A 170 -7.55 -13.65 -5.06
CA LYS A 170 -8.65 -12.70 -4.84
C LYS A 170 -8.48 -11.47 -5.72
N SER A 171 -9.58 -10.85 -6.13
CA SER A 171 -9.54 -9.53 -6.75
C SER A 171 -9.00 -8.51 -5.77
N MET A 172 -8.28 -7.52 -6.29
CA MET A 172 -7.78 -6.40 -5.50
C MET A 172 -8.87 -5.59 -4.79
N ASP A 173 -10.12 -5.59 -5.29
CA ASP A 173 -11.25 -4.98 -4.57
C ASP A 173 -11.59 -5.72 -3.27
N GLU A 174 -11.39 -7.05 -3.21
CA GLU A 174 -11.55 -7.83 -1.98
C GLU A 174 -10.31 -7.71 -1.08
N VAL A 175 -9.11 -7.67 -1.66
CA VAL A 175 -7.87 -7.57 -0.89
C VAL A 175 -7.71 -6.19 -0.26
N LEU A 176 -8.08 -5.12 -0.97
CA LEU A 176 -8.02 -3.74 -0.49
C LEU A 176 -9.41 -3.08 -0.63
N PRO A 177 -10.35 -3.48 0.25
CA PRO A 177 -11.73 -3.02 0.18
C PRO A 177 -11.81 -1.51 0.35
N ARG A 178 -12.64 -0.90 -0.50
CA ARG A 178 -12.90 0.54 -0.42
C ARG A 178 -13.80 0.84 0.78
N PRO A 179 -13.42 1.77 1.68
CA PRO A 179 -14.32 2.19 2.75
C PRO A 179 -15.49 3.00 2.20
N SER A 180 -16.65 2.93 2.86
CA SER A 180 -17.75 3.86 2.59
C SER A 180 -17.45 5.26 3.16
N ALA A 181 -18.17 6.28 2.67
CA ALA A 181 -18.08 7.64 3.21
C ALA A 181 -18.35 7.69 4.73
N ASP A 182 -19.38 6.98 5.20
CA ASP A 182 -19.72 6.91 6.63
C ASP A 182 -18.61 6.25 7.45
N ALA A 183 -18.02 5.15 6.96
CA ALA A 183 -16.91 4.47 7.64
C ALA A 183 -15.65 5.35 7.65
N GLN A 184 -15.39 6.10 6.58
CA GLN A 184 -14.30 7.07 6.50
C GLN A 184 -14.50 8.18 7.55
N LYS A 185 -15.72 8.72 7.66
CA LYS A 185 -16.08 9.75 8.64
C LYS A 185 -15.95 9.24 10.07
N GLU A 186 -16.48 8.06 10.37
CA GLU A 186 -16.40 7.47 11.71
C GLU A 186 -14.96 7.31 12.18
N LEU A 187 -14.07 6.85 11.29
CA LEU A 187 -12.64 6.74 11.60
C LEU A 187 -12.01 8.11 11.87
N LEU A 188 -12.35 9.13 11.08
CA LEU A 188 -11.84 10.50 11.27
C LEU A 188 -12.33 11.11 12.59
N ASP A 189 -13.60 10.90 12.94
CA ASP A 189 -14.17 11.32 14.21
C ASP A 189 -13.44 10.66 15.39
N ARG A 190 -13.14 9.36 15.29
CA ARG A 190 -12.41 8.60 16.32
C ARG A 190 -10.96 9.09 16.48
N ILE A 191 -10.26 9.31 15.38
CA ILE A 191 -8.89 9.86 15.38
C ILE A 191 -8.87 11.24 16.05
N ARG A 192 -9.85 12.09 15.73
CA ARG A 192 -9.98 13.42 16.33
C ARG A 192 -10.30 13.34 17.82
N ALA A 193 -11.23 12.47 18.23
CA ALA A 193 -11.59 12.28 19.62
C ALA A 193 -10.41 11.75 20.47
N GLY A 194 -9.65 10.78 19.95
CA GLY A 194 -8.44 10.29 20.60
C GLY A 194 -7.29 11.31 20.64
N SER A 195 -7.30 12.31 19.76
CA SER A 195 -6.35 13.43 19.80
C SER A 195 -6.71 14.51 20.85
N SER A 196 -7.96 14.52 21.34
CA SER A 196 -8.43 15.44 22.38
C SER A 196 -8.22 14.95 23.83
N ASP A 197 -7.71 13.73 24.04
CA ASP A 197 -7.40 13.18 25.37
C ASP A 197 -5.93 13.37 25.77
N ALA A 198 -5.34 14.53 25.47
CA ALA A 198 -4.22 15.02 26.27
C ALA A 198 -4.82 15.89 27.39
N PRO A 199 -4.86 15.44 28.66
CA PRO A 199 -5.31 16.29 29.75
C PRO A 199 -4.46 17.55 29.79
N ALA A 200 -5.08 18.73 29.82
CA ALA A 200 -4.38 20.00 29.97
C ALA A 200 -3.51 20.06 31.25
N GLU A 201 -3.68 19.11 32.18
CA GLU A 201 -2.90 18.95 33.40
C GLU A 201 -1.43 18.57 33.13
N VAL A 202 -1.11 17.81 32.06
CA VAL A 202 0.29 17.46 31.74
C VAL A 202 1.05 18.57 31.02
N GLU A 203 0.38 19.51 30.35
CA GLU A 203 1.03 20.70 29.79
C GLU A 203 1.36 21.76 30.86
N ALA A 204 0.68 21.72 32.01
CA ALA A 204 0.98 22.60 33.14
C ALA A 204 2.23 22.13 33.91
N GLU A 205 2.39 20.82 34.11
CA GLU A 205 3.55 20.27 34.85
C GLU A 205 4.89 20.51 34.12
N PHE A 206 4.92 20.50 32.78
CA PHE A 206 6.13 20.80 32.00
C PHE A 206 6.47 22.30 31.85
N LYS A 207 5.56 23.21 32.21
CA LYS A 207 5.82 24.67 32.18
C LYS A 207 6.36 25.20 33.50
N THR A 208 6.16 24.49 34.60
CA THR A 208 6.55 24.93 35.95
C THR A 208 7.96 24.55 36.38
N GLU A 209 8.67 23.69 35.65
CA GLU A 209 10.03 23.22 36.06
C GLU A 209 11.21 24.03 35.46
N ASN A 210 10.97 25.12 34.73
CA ASN A 210 12.04 25.89 34.07
C ASN A 210 12.20 27.35 34.52
N GLU A 211 11.70 27.71 35.71
CA GLU A 211 12.02 28.99 36.35
C GLU A 211 12.60 28.76 37.75
N GLY A 212 13.92 28.91 37.87
CA GLY A 212 14.69 28.81 39.12
C GLY A 212 16.19 28.62 38.80
N GLU A 213 16.84 29.63 38.23
CA GLU A 213 17.78 30.54 38.92
C GLU A 213 19.23 30.00 39.00
N TRP A 214 20.09 30.68 38.22
CA TRP A 214 21.55 30.94 38.35
C TRP A 214 22.52 29.84 38.78
#